data_AF-A0A9P6EH22-F1
#
_entry.id   AF-A0A9P6EH22-F1
#
_cell.length_a   1.000
_cell.length_b   1.000
_cell.length_c   1.000
_cell.angle_alpha   90.00
_cell.angle_beta   90.00
_cell.angle_gamma   90.00
#
_symmetry.space_group_name_H-M   'P 1'
#
loop_
_entity.id
_entity.type
_entity.pdbx_description
1 polymer ?
#
loop_
_entity_poly.entity_id
_entity_poly.type
_entity_poly.pdbx_seq_one_letter_code
_entity_poly.pdbx_strand_id
1 'polypeptide(L)'
;MPVLCEFDTRSVHPPENPFADTQGTVHFPQTFVARPRLPHGLRELNMSRNANISVKSTNMYYTTEWADCHITTWDDAALYSGIDSIFVLTPADVEFQTGEHMRTPMIDPNDPPSARVDFREPFASPPKVVVFFNYLDLDKHHGWRIKTTATDIDERGFTIKIETWGNTILNAAQACWIAYPEDRKHIFSTSINTLEVRPTNKKQHQHNKTISFDGVEFWKEPDVFVALNYLDVSRRANLRINAYVDGVTSTNLNWHVDSWDDTVLHAGGASIIAFNR
;
A
#
# COMPACT_ATOMS: atom_id res chain seq x y z
N MET A 1 -15.02 -13.69 5.86
CA MET A 1 -14.94 -12.25 6.13
C MET A 1 -13.47 -11.91 6.21
N PRO A 2 -13.05 -10.84 5.53
CA PRO A 2 -11.67 -10.39 5.59
C PRO A 2 -11.25 -10.02 7.01
N VAL A 3 -9.95 -10.03 7.26
CA VAL A 3 -9.35 -9.65 8.54
C VAL A 3 -8.17 -8.74 8.29
N LEU A 4 -7.96 -7.73 9.13
CA LEU A 4 -6.78 -6.88 9.09
C LEU A 4 -5.67 -7.45 9.97
N CYS A 5 -4.45 -7.50 9.44
CA CYS A 5 -3.22 -7.78 10.18
C CYS A 5 -2.15 -6.77 9.76
N GLU A 6 -1.16 -6.54 10.62
CA GLU A 6 -0.05 -5.62 10.32
C GLU A 6 1.27 -6.20 10.83
N PHE A 7 2.35 -5.91 10.11
CA PHE A 7 3.71 -6.15 10.56
C PHE A 7 4.45 -4.82 10.68
N ASP A 8 4.91 -4.51 11.88
CA ASP A 8 5.73 -3.33 12.17
C ASP A 8 7.15 -3.77 12.52
N THR A 9 8.16 -3.32 11.77
CA THR A 9 9.55 -3.71 12.00
C THR A 9 10.05 -3.33 13.40
N ARG A 10 9.44 -2.31 14.03
CA ARG A 10 9.78 -1.87 15.39
C ARG A 10 9.40 -2.88 16.46
N SER A 11 8.56 -3.86 16.14
CA SER A 11 8.29 -5.00 17.02
C SER A 11 9.45 -6.00 17.12
N VAL A 12 10.40 -5.94 16.17
CA VAL A 12 11.53 -6.88 16.06
C VAL A 12 12.83 -6.24 16.53
N HIS A 13 13.10 -5.01 16.10
CA HIS A 13 14.31 -4.28 16.49
C HIS A 13 14.02 -2.77 16.58
N PRO A 14 14.78 -2.03 17.40
CA PRO A 14 14.63 -0.58 17.44
C PRO A 14 15.27 0.08 16.20
N PRO A 15 14.85 1.29 15.81
CA PRO A 15 15.25 1.90 14.54
C PRO A 15 16.75 2.20 14.40
N GLU A 16 17.51 2.27 15.49
CA GLU A 16 18.92 2.70 15.48
C GLU A 16 19.87 1.64 14.88
N ASN A 17 19.39 0.40 14.67
CA ASN A 17 20.17 -0.70 14.11
C ASN A 17 19.42 -1.40 12.97
N PRO A 18 19.37 -0.80 11.76
CA PRO A 18 18.60 -1.33 10.64
C PRO A 18 19.20 -2.65 10.12
N PHE A 19 18.33 -3.62 9.82
CA PHE A 19 18.70 -4.89 9.17
C PHE A 19 18.21 -4.91 7.73
N ALA A 20 18.98 -5.54 6.84
CA ALA A 20 18.59 -5.68 5.44
C ALA A 20 17.32 -6.52 5.29
N ASP A 21 17.15 -7.56 6.10
CA ASP A 21 15.91 -8.33 6.15
C ASP A 21 15.33 -8.27 7.56
N THR A 22 14.20 -7.59 7.71
CA THR A 22 13.48 -7.56 8.99
C THR A 22 12.25 -8.44 8.88
N GLN A 23 12.24 -9.51 9.67
CA GLN A 23 11.18 -10.52 9.65
C GLN A 23 10.50 -10.63 11.02
N GLY A 24 9.21 -10.94 11.02
CA GLY A 24 8.45 -11.25 12.23
C GLY A 24 7.21 -12.09 11.92
N THR A 25 6.78 -12.87 12.92
CA THR A 25 5.58 -13.69 12.80
C THR A 25 4.35 -12.90 13.22
N VAL A 26 3.39 -12.79 12.31
CA VAL A 26 2.09 -12.19 12.56
C VAL A 26 1.07 -13.30 12.76
N HIS A 27 0.48 -13.36 13.95
CA HIS A 27 -0.60 -14.30 14.26
C HIS A 27 -1.94 -13.75 13.79
N PHE A 28 -2.71 -14.56 13.08
CA PHE A 28 -4.07 -14.21 12.70
C PHE A 28 -4.96 -14.21 13.95
N PRO A 29 -5.98 -13.33 14.03
CA PRO A 29 -6.88 -13.27 15.18
C PRO A 29 -7.81 -14.48 15.29
N GLN A 30 -7.80 -15.38 14.30
CA GLN A 30 -8.51 -16.64 14.31
C GLN A 30 -7.77 -17.69 13.46
N THR A 31 -7.98 -18.96 13.77
CA THR A 31 -7.55 -20.07 12.91
C THR A 31 -8.50 -20.21 11.72
N PHE A 32 -7.96 -20.16 10.51
CA PHE A 32 -8.74 -20.37 9.29
C PHE A 32 -8.86 -21.85 8.92
N VAL A 33 -9.97 -22.23 8.27
CA VAL A 33 -10.20 -23.62 7.84
C VAL A 33 -9.27 -24.07 6.70
N ALA A 34 -8.70 -23.13 5.96
CA ALA A 34 -7.66 -23.34 4.97
C ALA A 34 -6.85 -22.04 4.79
N ARG A 35 -5.68 -22.17 4.16
CA ARG A 35 -4.73 -21.06 3.99
C ARG A 35 -5.41 -19.83 3.36
N PRO A 36 -5.35 -18.65 4.01
CA PRO A 36 -5.90 -17.42 3.46
C PRO A 36 -5.05 -16.87 2.31
N ARG A 37 -5.58 -15.92 1.55
CA ARG A 37 -4.80 -15.07 0.64
C ARG A 37 -4.40 -13.80 1.37
N LEU A 38 -3.20 -13.29 1.09
CA LEU A 38 -2.58 -12.18 1.84
C LEU A 38 -2.18 -11.02 0.92
N PRO A 39 -3.10 -10.36 0.19
CA PRO A 39 -2.79 -9.08 -0.44
C PRO A 39 -2.33 -8.08 0.64
N HIS A 40 -1.23 -7.39 0.38
CA HIS A 40 -0.52 -6.60 1.39
C HIS A 40 0.23 -5.45 0.75
N GLY A 41 0.53 -4.41 1.53
CA GLY A 41 1.19 -3.22 1.02
C GLY A 41 1.85 -2.38 2.11
N LEU A 42 2.87 -1.65 1.69
CA LEU A 42 3.66 -0.78 2.53
C LEU A 42 2.84 0.42 2.98
N ARG A 43 2.72 0.62 4.29
CA ARG A 43 1.97 1.70 4.95
C ARG A 43 2.89 2.82 5.47
N GLU A 44 3.99 2.43 6.07
CA GLU A 44 5.03 3.33 6.60
C GLU A 44 6.39 2.95 5.98
N LEU A 45 7.19 3.96 5.66
CA LEU A 45 8.59 3.82 5.28
C LEU A 45 9.44 4.91 5.94
N ASN A 46 10.52 4.50 6.58
CA ASN A 46 11.60 5.35 7.07
C ASN A 46 12.94 4.80 6.55
N MET A 47 13.43 5.37 5.45
CA MET A 47 14.59 4.87 4.72
C MET A 47 15.67 5.92 4.52
N SER A 48 16.92 5.48 4.60
CA SER A 48 18.09 6.34 4.37
C SER A 48 18.13 6.88 2.96
N ARG A 49 18.51 8.15 2.81
CA ARG A 49 18.75 8.80 1.51
C ARG A 49 20.09 8.45 0.85
N ASN A 50 20.98 7.75 1.55
CA ASN A 50 22.36 7.54 1.12
C ASN A 50 22.50 6.44 0.04
N ALA A 51 21.42 5.68 -0.15
CA ALA A 51 21.28 4.54 -1.03
C ALA A 51 19.98 4.67 -1.84
N ASN A 52 19.77 3.77 -2.79
CA ASN A 52 18.49 3.66 -3.48
C ASN A 52 17.37 3.35 -2.48
N ILE A 53 16.15 3.80 -2.77
CA ILE A 53 14.97 3.36 -2.04
C ILE A 53 14.58 2.00 -2.61
N SER A 54 15.22 0.98 -2.05
CA SER A 54 15.13 -0.42 -2.45
C SER A 54 14.52 -1.21 -1.30
N VAL A 55 13.22 -1.49 -1.39
CA VAL A 55 12.43 -2.14 -0.33
C VAL A 55 11.32 -2.99 -0.92
N LYS A 56 11.02 -4.11 -0.27
CA LYS A 56 9.84 -4.93 -0.56
C LYS A 56 9.25 -5.51 0.72
N SER A 57 7.95 -5.70 0.75
CA SER A 57 7.28 -6.55 1.74
C SER A 57 6.96 -7.92 1.12
N THR A 58 7.07 -9.00 1.91
CA THR A 58 6.68 -10.35 1.46
C THR A 58 6.10 -11.18 2.58
N ASN A 59 5.01 -11.91 2.28
CA ASN A 59 4.27 -12.75 3.23
C ASN A 59 4.09 -14.18 2.68
N MET A 60 5.19 -14.86 2.30
CA MET A 60 5.16 -16.10 1.53
C MET A 60 5.12 -17.39 2.36
N TYR A 61 5.57 -17.34 3.62
CA TYR A 61 5.56 -18.49 4.53
C TYR A 61 4.46 -18.32 5.56
N TYR A 62 3.35 -19.04 5.40
CA TYR A 62 2.18 -18.90 6.27
C TYR A 62 1.35 -20.17 6.36
N THR A 63 0.59 -20.25 7.44
CA THR A 63 -0.30 -21.35 7.78
C THR A 63 -1.75 -20.87 7.80
N THR A 64 -2.62 -21.61 8.48
CA THR A 64 -3.99 -21.19 8.82
C THR A 64 -4.04 -20.28 10.04
N GLU A 65 -2.93 -20.06 10.75
CA GLU A 65 -2.89 -19.38 12.05
C GLU A 65 -1.93 -18.20 12.10
N TRP A 66 -0.96 -18.14 11.20
CA TRP A 66 0.07 -17.11 11.20
C TRP A 66 0.73 -16.97 9.83
N ALA A 67 1.42 -15.83 9.62
CA ALA A 67 2.30 -15.58 8.49
C ALA A 67 3.65 -15.00 8.97
N ASP A 68 4.75 -15.48 8.40
CA ASP A 68 6.04 -14.81 8.48
C ASP A 68 6.06 -13.67 7.47
N CYS A 69 6.18 -12.47 8.02
CA CYS A 69 6.13 -11.22 7.28
C CYS A 69 7.53 -10.63 7.25
N HIS A 70 7.95 -10.19 6.07
CA HIS A 70 9.26 -9.57 5.87
C HIS A 70 9.09 -8.19 5.29
N ILE A 71 9.93 -7.25 5.74
CA ILE A 71 10.24 -6.04 4.99
C ILE A 71 11.75 -6.06 4.76
N THR A 72 12.13 -6.23 3.49
CA THR A 72 13.49 -6.49 3.06
C THR A 72 14.00 -5.36 2.18
N THR A 73 15.21 -4.89 2.45
CA THR A 73 16.02 -4.02 1.60
C THR A 73 17.16 -4.81 0.97
N TRP A 74 17.77 -4.25 -0.09
CA TRP A 74 18.95 -4.83 -0.74
C TRP A 74 19.97 -3.74 -1.06
N ASP A 75 21.15 -4.18 -1.52
CA ASP A 75 22.32 -3.34 -1.75
C ASP A 75 22.73 -2.52 -0.51
N ASP A 76 22.87 -1.20 -0.66
CA ASP A 76 23.23 -0.27 0.41
C ASP A 76 22.01 0.36 1.11
N ALA A 77 20.79 -0.06 0.75
CA ALA A 77 19.55 0.50 1.29
C ALA A 77 19.36 0.13 2.77
N ALA A 78 19.02 1.14 3.58
CA ALA A 78 18.79 1.00 5.01
C ALA A 78 17.36 1.42 5.38
N LEU A 79 16.62 0.52 6.02
CA LEU A 79 15.27 0.71 6.55
C LEU A 79 15.34 0.86 8.09
N TYR A 80 15.03 2.05 8.59
CA TYR A 80 14.97 2.33 10.03
C TYR A 80 13.63 1.88 10.64
N SER A 81 12.53 2.06 9.92
CA SER A 81 11.22 1.52 10.28
C SER A 81 10.36 1.32 9.03
N GLY A 82 9.48 0.33 9.07
CA GLY A 82 8.48 0.11 8.04
C GLY A 82 7.27 -0.63 8.61
N ILE A 83 6.13 -0.45 7.96
CA ILE A 83 4.91 -1.17 8.30
C ILE A 83 4.30 -1.74 7.03
N ASP A 84 3.96 -3.02 7.07
CA ASP A 84 3.18 -3.72 6.06
C ASP A 84 1.77 -3.97 6.60
N SER A 85 0.74 -3.54 5.86
CA SER A 85 -0.65 -3.86 6.16
C SER A 85 -1.07 -5.06 5.33
N ILE A 86 -1.83 -5.98 5.92
CA ILE A 86 -2.20 -7.27 5.32
C ILE A 86 -3.71 -7.41 5.37
N PHE A 87 -4.34 -7.51 4.18
CA PHE A 87 -5.78 -7.71 4.04
C PHE A 87 -6.05 -9.21 3.87
N VAL A 88 -6.22 -9.91 4.98
CA VAL A 88 -6.34 -11.37 5.03
C VAL A 88 -7.69 -11.81 4.47
N LEU A 89 -7.67 -12.49 3.33
CA LEU A 89 -8.86 -13.01 2.65
C LEU A 89 -9.00 -14.51 2.91
N THR A 90 -10.12 -14.93 3.48
CA THR A 90 -10.40 -16.35 3.69
C THR A 90 -10.72 -17.05 2.37
N PRO A 91 -10.62 -18.39 2.30
CA PRO A 91 -11.09 -19.16 1.15
C PRO A 91 -12.58 -18.96 0.82
N ALA A 92 -13.39 -18.49 1.78
CA ALA A 92 -14.79 -18.17 1.57
C ALA A 92 -15.03 -16.82 0.88
N ASP A 93 -14.03 -15.91 0.90
CA ASP A 93 -14.13 -14.59 0.28
C ASP A 93 -13.84 -14.68 -1.24
N VAL A 94 -14.54 -15.59 -1.93
CA VAL A 94 -14.30 -15.99 -3.34
C VAL A 94 -14.60 -14.88 -4.34
N GLU A 95 -15.39 -13.89 -3.94
CA GLU A 95 -15.74 -12.73 -4.77
C GLU A 95 -14.57 -11.74 -4.93
N PHE A 96 -13.54 -11.82 -4.09
CA PHE A 96 -12.35 -11.02 -4.24
C PHE A 96 -11.39 -11.68 -5.23
N GLN A 97 -10.86 -10.89 -6.15
CA GLN A 97 -9.70 -11.25 -6.94
C GLN A 97 -8.53 -10.35 -6.55
N THR A 98 -7.33 -10.92 -6.58
CA THR A 98 -6.12 -10.24 -6.12
C THR A 98 -4.94 -10.63 -6.98
N GLY A 99 -3.95 -9.77 -7.07
CA GLY A 99 -2.70 -10.09 -7.74
C GLY A 99 -1.68 -8.99 -7.58
N GLU A 100 -0.59 -9.13 -8.31
CA GLU A 100 0.54 -8.20 -8.29
C GLU A 100 0.97 -7.94 -9.73
N HIS A 101 1.44 -6.72 -9.98
CA HIS A 101 2.04 -6.34 -11.26
C HIS A 101 3.34 -5.61 -11.00
N MET A 102 4.42 -6.15 -11.57
CA MET A 102 5.76 -5.60 -11.49
C MET A 102 6.08 -4.85 -12.78
N ARG A 103 6.67 -3.67 -12.62
CA ARG A 103 7.31 -2.90 -13.68
C ARG A 103 8.82 -2.84 -13.41
N THR A 104 9.68 -3.19 -14.35
CA THR A 104 11.15 -3.29 -14.22
C THR A 104 11.92 -2.54 -15.32
N PRO A 105 11.86 -1.20 -15.40
CA PRO A 105 12.54 -0.43 -16.46
C PRO A 105 14.07 -0.59 -16.48
N MET A 106 14.69 -1.00 -15.36
CA MET A 106 16.12 -1.32 -15.32
C MET A 106 16.48 -2.55 -16.17
N ILE A 107 15.57 -3.52 -16.27
CA ILE A 107 15.77 -4.76 -17.05
C ILE A 107 15.25 -4.58 -18.47
N ASP A 108 14.05 -4.01 -18.63
CA ASP A 108 13.47 -3.65 -19.92
C ASP A 108 13.18 -2.14 -19.97
N PRO A 109 14.06 -1.33 -20.58
CA PRO A 109 13.85 0.12 -20.70
C PRO A 109 12.56 0.52 -21.44
N ASN A 110 11.94 -0.40 -22.18
CA ASN A 110 10.67 -0.18 -22.87
C ASN A 110 9.46 -0.65 -22.06
N ASP A 111 9.64 -1.15 -20.84
CA ASP A 111 8.56 -1.61 -19.98
C ASP A 111 7.56 -0.46 -19.72
N PRO A 112 6.34 -0.57 -20.29
CA PRO A 112 5.41 0.55 -20.32
C PRO A 112 4.97 0.95 -18.91
N PRO A 113 4.65 2.23 -18.68
CA PRO A 113 4.11 2.68 -17.39
C PRO A 113 2.69 2.16 -17.12
N SER A 114 2.09 1.42 -18.05
CA SER A 114 0.74 0.88 -17.93
C SER A 114 0.64 -0.51 -18.55
N ALA A 115 -0.11 -1.40 -17.90
CA ALA A 115 -0.40 -2.73 -18.40
C ALA A 115 -1.87 -3.10 -18.16
N ARG A 116 -2.42 -3.90 -19.06
CA ARG A 116 -3.73 -4.52 -18.85
C ARG A 116 -3.58 -5.71 -17.92
N VAL A 117 -4.43 -5.78 -16.90
CA VAL A 117 -4.58 -6.92 -16.00
C VAL A 117 -5.95 -7.53 -16.24
N ASP A 118 -5.97 -8.79 -16.63
CA ASP A 118 -7.21 -9.55 -16.78
C ASP A 118 -7.57 -10.23 -15.47
N PHE A 119 -8.84 -10.15 -15.08
CA PHE A 119 -9.39 -10.93 -13.99
C PHE A 119 -9.41 -12.40 -14.38
N ARG A 120 -9.19 -13.28 -13.40
CA ARG A 120 -9.28 -14.73 -13.60
C ARG A 120 -10.67 -15.12 -14.09
N GLU A 121 -11.68 -14.50 -13.51
CA GLU A 121 -13.09 -14.66 -13.90
C GLU A 121 -13.71 -13.27 -14.10
N PRO A 122 -14.56 -13.06 -15.11
CA PRO A 122 -15.26 -11.79 -15.26
C PRO A 122 -16.23 -11.53 -14.09
N PHE A 123 -16.35 -10.26 -13.69
CA PHE A 123 -17.39 -9.80 -12.76
C PHE A 123 -18.73 -9.59 -13.49
N ALA A 124 -19.82 -9.52 -12.75
CA ALA A 124 -21.16 -9.26 -13.31
C ALA A 124 -21.33 -7.81 -13.81
N SER A 125 -20.55 -6.88 -13.25
CA SER A 125 -20.41 -5.47 -13.63
C SER A 125 -18.99 -5.03 -13.28
N PRO A 126 -18.49 -3.90 -13.81
CA PRO A 126 -17.15 -3.42 -13.50
C PRO A 126 -16.93 -3.34 -11.97
N PRO A 127 -15.92 -4.04 -11.42
CA PRO A 127 -15.71 -4.11 -9.96
C PRO A 127 -15.07 -2.82 -9.40
N LYS A 128 -15.03 -2.71 -8.07
CA LYS A 128 -14.06 -1.83 -7.42
C LYS A 128 -12.67 -2.44 -7.53
N VAL A 129 -11.68 -1.65 -7.92
CA VAL A 129 -10.26 -2.05 -7.96
C VAL A 129 -9.43 -1.08 -7.13
N VAL A 130 -8.66 -1.62 -6.20
CA VAL A 130 -7.78 -0.90 -5.30
C VAL A 130 -6.35 -1.34 -5.56
N VAL A 131 -5.41 -0.40 -5.71
CA VAL A 131 -3.99 -0.69 -6.01
C VAL A 131 -3.07 0.04 -5.02
N PHE A 132 -1.95 -0.59 -4.66
CA PHE A 132 -0.99 -0.04 -3.68
C PHE A 132 0.39 -0.70 -3.84
N PHE A 133 1.43 -0.08 -3.32
CA PHE A 133 2.81 -0.56 -3.48
C PHE A 133 3.19 -1.58 -2.40
N ASN A 134 3.88 -2.64 -2.83
CA ASN A 134 4.58 -3.58 -1.94
C ASN A 134 6.05 -3.82 -2.33
N TYR A 135 6.54 -3.14 -3.36
CA TYR A 135 7.94 -3.15 -3.78
C TYR A 135 8.28 -1.80 -4.42
N LEU A 136 9.42 -1.21 -4.04
CA LEU A 136 9.99 0.00 -4.63
C LEU A 136 11.50 -0.16 -4.83
N ASP A 137 11.98 0.23 -6.00
CA ASP A 137 13.40 0.43 -6.32
C ASP A 137 13.57 1.74 -7.09
N LEU A 138 13.90 2.80 -6.36
CA LEU A 138 14.07 4.15 -6.89
C LEU A 138 15.50 4.65 -6.65
N ASP A 139 16.10 5.22 -7.68
CA ASP A 139 17.45 5.80 -7.62
C ASP A 139 17.56 6.93 -6.59
N LYS A 140 18.71 7.03 -5.93
CA LYS A 140 19.00 8.05 -4.92
C LYS A 140 19.34 9.43 -5.47
N HIS A 141 19.73 9.55 -6.73
CA HIS A 141 20.21 10.81 -7.29
C HIS A 141 19.08 11.76 -7.69
N HIS A 142 17.82 11.31 -7.65
CA HIS A 142 16.66 12.11 -8.02
C HIS A 142 15.54 12.03 -6.98
N GLY A 143 14.53 12.90 -7.10
CA GLY A 143 13.36 12.82 -6.21
C GLY A 143 12.63 11.50 -6.38
N TRP A 144 12.06 10.97 -5.31
CA TRP A 144 11.31 9.72 -5.30
C TRP A 144 9.85 10.03 -5.62
N ARG A 145 9.50 9.89 -6.90
CA ARG A 145 8.18 10.25 -7.43
C ARG A 145 7.57 9.09 -8.16
N ILE A 146 6.56 8.47 -7.56
CA ILE A 146 5.91 7.30 -8.12
C ILE A 146 4.44 7.28 -7.70
N LYS A 147 3.58 6.83 -8.61
CA LYS A 147 2.15 6.64 -8.36
C LYS A 147 1.67 5.36 -9.01
N THR A 148 0.79 4.62 -8.32
CA THR A 148 0.02 3.53 -8.91
C THR A 148 -1.46 3.87 -8.98
N THR A 149 -2.11 3.53 -10.10
CA THR A 149 -3.56 3.70 -10.29
C THR A 149 -4.17 2.55 -11.07
N ALA A 150 -5.45 2.28 -10.82
CA ALA A 150 -6.30 1.45 -11.68
C ALA A 150 -7.20 2.36 -12.53
N THR A 151 -7.28 2.07 -13.82
CA THR A 151 -8.07 2.80 -14.81
C THR A 151 -8.69 1.82 -15.79
N ASP A 152 -9.60 2.28 -16.67
CA ASP A 152 -10.24 1.45 -17.70
C ASP A 152 -10.80 0.13 -17.14
N ILE A 153 -11.46 0.22 -15.98
CA ILE A 153 -12.01 -0.94 -15.29
C ILE A 153 -13.30 -1.36 -16.02
N ASP A 154 -13.33 -2.61 -16.43
CA ASP A 154 -14.51 -3.28 -16.98
C ASP A 154 -14.72 -4.64 -16.28
N GLU A 155 -15.68 -5.43 -16.74
CA GLU A 155 -16.00 -6.72 -16.13
C GLU A 155 -14.85 -7.74 -16.23
N ARG A 156 -13.95 -7.59 -17.21
CA ARG A 156 -12.90 -8.56 -17.52
C ARG A 156 -11.53 -8.17 -17.00
N GLY A 157 -11.32 -6.90 -16.66
CA GLY A 157 -10.04 -6.45 -16.16
C GLY A 157 -9.96 -4.95 -15.92
N PHE A 158 -8.73 -4.48 -15.78
CA PHE A 158 -8.42 -3.07 -15.61
C PHE A 158 -7.02 -2.76 -16.15
N THR A 159 -6.76 -1.50 -16.47
CA THR A 159 -5.41 -0.99 -16.76
C THR A 159 -4.76 -0.56 -15.45
N ILE A 160 -3.70 -1.24 -15.03
CA ILE A 160 -2.84 -0.78 -13.95
C ILE A 160 -1.78 0.17 -14.50
N LYS A 161 -1.47 1.24 -13.77
CA LYS A 161 -0.42 2.19 -14.11
C LYS A 161 0.58 2.30 -12.97
N ILE A 162 1.87 2.25 -13.29
CA ILE A 162 3.00 2.52 -12.38
C ILE A 162 3.83 3.63 -13.01
N GLU A 163 3.54 4.86 -12.63
CA GLU A 163 4.02 6.08 -13.28
C GLU A 163 5.04 6.82 -12.42
N THR A 164 6.08 7.35 -13.06
CA THR A 164 7.01 8.31 -12.48
C THR A 164 7.01 9.60 -13.29
N TRP A 165 7.51 10.70 -12.71
CA TRP A 165 7.57 11.99 -13.40
C TRP A 165 8.81 12.81 -13.01
N GLY A 166 9.06 13.87 -13.77
CA GLY A 166 10.25 14.69 -13.63
C GLY A 166 11.49 13.89 -14.05
N ASN A 167 12.50 13.87 -13.19
CA ASN A 167 13.77 13.17 -13.42
C ASN A 167 13.94 11.92 -12.56
N THR A 168 12.86 11.39 -11.98
CA THR A 168 12.90 10.16 -11.19
C THR A 168 13.36 8.99 -12.06
N ILE A 169 14.36 8.24 -11.59
CA ILE A 169 14.80 7.00 -12.22
C ILE A 169 14.17 5.85 -11.44
N LEU A 170 13.30 5.10 -12.11
CA LEU A 170 12.66 3.89 -11.59
C LEU A 170 13.45 2.67 -12.06
N ASN A 171 14.03 1.91 -11.13
CA ASN A 171 14.65 0.64 -11.47
C ASN A 171 13.59 -0.46 -11.59
N ALA A 172 12.73 -0.56 -10.57
CA ALA A 172 11.59 -1.46 -10.52
C ALA A 172 10.55 -1.01 -9.48
N ALA A 173 9.29 -1.40 -9.66
CA ALA A 173 8.24 -1.25 -8.67
C ALA A 173 7.16 -2.32 -8.86
N GLN A 174 6.58 -2.80 -7.77
CA GLN A 174 5.43 -3.71 -7.80
C GLN A 174 4.24 -3.07 -7.10
N ALA A 175 3.08 -3.17 -7.75
CA ALA A 175 1.81 -2.85 -7.15
C ALA A 175 0.99 -4.12 -6.92
N CYS A 176 0.50 -4.30 -5.69
CA CYS A 176 -0.53 -5.25 -5.37
C CYS A 176 -1.90 -4.63 -5.69
N TRP A 177 -2.87 -5.48 -6.05
CA TRP A 177 -4.23 -5.07 -6.35
C TRP A 177 -5.26 -6.00 -5.74
N ILE A 178 -6.40 -5.41 -5.36
CA ILE A 178 -7.59 -6.10 -4.85
C ILE A 178 -8.78 -5.62 -5.68
N ALA A 179 -9.56 -6.57 -6.22
CA ALA A 179 -10.80 -6.31 -6.93
C ALA A 179 -11.96 -7.02 -6.25
N TYR A 180 -13.12 -6.35 -6.12
CA TYR A 180 -14.33 -6.92 -5.52
C TYR A 180 -15.59 -6.34 -6.17
N PRO A 181 -16.76 -7.02 -6.10
CA PRO A 181 -17.98 -6.56 -6.75
C PRO A 181 -18.37 -5.14 -6.32
N GLU A 182 -18.77 -4.30 -7.27
CA GLU A 182 -19.17 -2.90 -7.04
C GLU A 182 -20.31 -2.78 -6.01
N ASP A 183 -21.24 -3.74 -6.01
CA ASP A 183 -22.41 -3.80 -5.13
C ASP A 183 -22.16 -4.55 -3.81
N ARG A 184 -20.90 -4.89 -3.51
CA ARG A 184 -20.55 -5.56 -2.26
C ARG A 184 -20.93 -4.68 -1.08
N LYS A 185 -21.77 -5.22 -0.20
CA LYS A 185 -22.20 -4.54 1.03
C LYS A 185 -21.10 -4.52 2.08
N HIS A 186 -21.16 -3.53 2.96
CA HIS A 186 -20.31 -3.41 4.16
C HIS A 186 -18.81 -3.38 3.86
N ILE A 187 -18.45 -2.81 2.72
CA ILE A 187 -17.09 -2.51 2.33
C ILE A 187 -17.08 -1.16 1.62
N PHE A 188 -16.06 -0.37 1.89
CA PHE A 188 -15.82 0.90 1.24
C PHE A 188 -14.35 0.95 0.85
N SER A 189 -14.04 1.47 -0.33
CA SER A 189 -12.66 1.74 -0.72
C SER A 189 -12.52 3.05 -1.47
N THR A 190 -11.37 3.69 -1.28
CA THR A 190 -11.05 4.95 -1.93
C THR A 190 -9.53 5.14 -2.02
N SER A 191 -9.11 6.10 -2.84
CA SER A 191 -7.74 6.61 -2.83
C SER A 191 -7.75 8.04 -2.31
N ILE A 192 -6.84 8.34 -1.40
CA ILE A 192 -6.66 9.67 -0.81
C ILE A 192 -5.36 10.32 -1.30
N ASN A 193 -5.30 11.64 -1.27
CA ASN A 193 -4.09 12.37 -1.59
C ASN A 193 -3.93 13.66 -0.75
N THR A 194 -2.70 13.95 -0.31
CA THR A 194 -2.40 15.20 0.42
C THR A 194 -2.69 16.46 -0.38
N LEU A 195 -2.75 16.37 -1.71
CA LEU A 195 -3.16 17.47 -2.59
C LEU A 195 -4.63 17.89 -2.42
N GLU A 196 -5.47 17.04 -1.83
CA GLU A 196 -6.87 17.38 -1.54
C GLU A 196 -7.03 18.39 -0.39
N VAL A 197 -6.03 18.47 0.48
CA VAL A 197 -6.07 19.32 1.69
C VAL A 197 -5.07 20.46 1.63
N ARG A 198 -4.15 20.44 0.66
CA ARG A 198 -3.24 21.57 0.43
C ARG A 198 -2.66 21.63 -0.99
N PRO A 199 -2.27 22.83 -1.44
CA PRO A 199 -1.38 22.96 -2.60
C PRO A 199 0.06 22.52 -2.30
N THR A 200 0.81 22.15 -3.34
CA THR A 200 2.21 21.69 -3.26
C THR A 200 3.19 22.72 -2.71
N ASN A 201 2.83 24.01 -2.73
CA ASN A 201 3.70 25.12 -2.34
C ASN A 201 3.72 25.44 -0.83
N LYS A 202 2.82 24.84 -0.04
CA LYS A 202 2.82 24.95 1.43
C LYS A 202 3.31 23.64 2.04
N LYS A 203 4.58 23.60 2.43
CA LYS A 203 5.18 22.41 3.05
C LYS A 203 4.71 22.29 4.50
N GLN A 204 4.24 21.10 4.85
CA GLN A 204 3.92 20.71 6.22
C GLN A 204 4.12 19.20 6.37
N HIS A 205 4.22 18.75 7.61
CA HIS A 205 4.43 17.35 7.93
C HIS A 205 3.13 16.57 8.05
N GLN A 206 2.08 17.22 8.56
CA GLN A 206 0.82 16.60 8.90
C GLN A 206 -0.26 16.93 7.86
N HIS A 207 -0.99 15.94 7.38
CA HIS A 207 -2.08 16.10 6.41
C HIS A 207 -3.23 15.20 6.80
N ASN A 208 -4.41 15.77 7.01
CA ASN A 208 -5.58 14.98 7.34
C ASN A 208 -6.86 15.56 6.78
N LYS A 209 -7.85 14.70 6.63
CA LYS A 209 -9.21 15.04 6.21
C LYS A 209 -10.17 13.95 6.70
N THR A 210 -11.31 14.38 7.22
CA THR A 210 -12.44 13.49 7.46
C THR A 210 -13.14 13.16 6.15
N ILE A 211 -13.42 11.88 5.90
CA ILE A 211 -14.22 11.40 4.77
C ILE A 211 -15.38 10.54 5.28
N SER A 212 -16.50 10.56 4.56
CA SER A 212 -17.61 9.62 4.77
C SER A 212 -17.37 8.32 4.03
N PHE A 213 -18.11 7.27 4.40
CA PHE A 213 -18.17 6.02 3.63
C PHE A 213 -19.20 6.02 2.51
N ASP A 214 -19.57 7.21 2.03
CA ASP A 214 -20.48 7.42 0.89
C ASP A 214 -21.78 6.60 0.95
N GLY A 215 -22.35 6.49 2.16
CA GLY A 215 -23.60 5.77 2.41
C GLY A 215 -23.45 4.27 2.64
N VAL A 216 -22.23 3.71 2.60
CA VAL A 216 -21.98 2.33 3.02
C VAL A 216 -22.27 2.20 4.52
N GLU A 217 -23.17 1.28 4.86
CA GLU A 217 -23.54 1.01 6.24
C GLU A 217 -22.56 0.03 6.89
N PHE A 218 -21.96 0.42 8.01
CA PHE A 218 -21.20 -0.46 8.89
C PHE A 218 -21.95 -0.67 10.20
N TRP A 219 -21.93 -1.90 10.73
CA TRP A 219 -22.76 -2.27 11.89
C TRP A 219 -22.05 -1.94 13.20
N LYS A 220 -20.73 -1.75 13.12
CA LYS A 220 -19.80 -1.33 14.16
C LYS A 220 -18.68 -0.54 13.48
N GLU A 221 -17.71 -0.08 14.27
CA GLU A 221 -16.46 0.47 13.74
C GLU A 221 -15.79 -0.56 12.80
N PRO A 222 -15.58 -0.21 11.51
CA PRO A 222 -14.94 -1.11 10.56
C PRO A 222 -13.43 -1.24 10.82
N ASP A 223 -12.85 -2.38 10.44
CA ASP A 223 -11.40 -2.46 10.27
C ASP A 223 -11.02 -1.71 8.99
N VAL A 224 -9.85 -1.06 8.99
CA VAL A 224 -9.41 -0.20 7.89
C VAL A 224 -8.01 -0.59 7.44
N PHE A 225 -7.90 -1.19 6.25
CA PHE A 225 -6.64 -1.40 5.56
C PHE A 225 -6.17 -0.09 4.91
N VAL A 226 -4.87 0.22 5.04
CA VAL A 226 -4.23 1.40 4.44
C VAL A 226 -2.89 1.00 3.83
N ALA A 227 -2.64 1.38 2.58
CA ALA A 227 -1.33 1.17 1.94
C ALA A 227 -0.98 2.29 0.96
N LEU A 228 0.30 2.65 0.89
CA LEU A 228 0.81 3.74 0.07
C LEU A 228 0.61 3.45 -1.42
N ASN A 229 0.12 4.44 -2.17
CA ASN A 229 -0.08 4.35 -3.62
C ASN A 229 0.50 5.55 -4.38
N TYR A 230 1.05 6.55 -3.67
CA TYR A 230 1.61 7.76 -4.23
C TYR A 230 2.73 8.28 -3.33
N LEU A 231 3.90 8.56 -3.91
CA LEU A 231 5.00 9.28 -3.29
C LEU A 231 5.46 10.43 -4.21
N ASP A 232 5.64 11.62 -3.66
CA ASP A 232 6.46 12.70 -4.24
C ASP A 232 7.33 13.29 -3.12
N VAL A 233 8.53 12.72 -2.96
CA VAL A 233 9.44 13.04 -1.87
C VAL A 233 10.79 13.49 -2.43
N SER A 234 11.33 14.57 -1.88
CA SER A 234 12.64 15.07 -2.30
C SER A 234 13.78 14.25 -1.69
N ARG A 235 14.81 13.93 -2.50
CA ARG A 235 16.05 13.23 -2.09
C ARG A 235 16.95 13.92 -1.06
N ARG A 236 16.57 15.12 -0.59
CA ARG A 236 17.42 15.98 0.26
C ARG A 236 17.57 15.46 1.69
N ALA A 237 16.60 14.66 2.13
CA ALA A 237 16.51 14.03 3.43
C ALA A 237 16.09 12.57 3.25
N ASN A 238 16.07 11.79 4.34
CA ASN A 238 15.55 10.43 4.32
C ASN A 238 14.10 10.40 3.83
N LEU A 239 13.71 9.29 3.20
CA LEU A 239 12.31 9.02 2.88
C LEU A 239 11.61 8.68 4.20
N ARG A 240 10.70 9.55 4.67
CA ARG A 240 9.89 9.29 5.86
C ARG A 240 8.43 9.61 5.59
N ILE A 241 7.60 8.58 5.56
CA ILE A 241 6.17 8.72 5.29
C ILE A 241 5.38 7.63 6.02
N ASN A 242 4.21 7.99 6.54
CA ASN A 242 3.25 7.05 7.10
C ASN A 242 1.83 7.45 6.67
N ALA A 243 1.06 6.49 6.16
CA ALA A 243 -0.36 6.66 5.91
C ALA A 243 -1.17 5.87 6.94
N TYR A 244 -2.11 6.52 7.62
CA TYR A 244 -2.91 5.87 8.66
C TYR A 244 -4.29 6.52 8.77
N VAL A 245 -5.16 5.92 9.57
CA VAL A 245 -6.47 6.50 9.89
C VAL A 245 -6.65 6.57 11.40
N ASP A 246 -7.42 7.54 11.85
CA ASP A 246 -7.94 7.63 13.21
C ASP A 246 -9.41 8.11 13.19
N GLY A 247 -10.01 8.21 14.38
CA GLY A 247 -11.39 8.67 14.52
C GLY A 247 -12.39 7.86 13.69
N VAL A 248 -12.16 6.55 13.54
CA VAL A 248 -13.03 5.67 12.76
C VAL A 248 -14.36 5.51 13.49
N THR A 249 -15.45 5.74 12.77
CA THR A 249 -16.82 5.48 13.23
C THR A 249 -17.52 4.56 12.24
N SER A 250 -18.80 4.27 12.42
CA SER A 250 -19.58 3.53 11.42
C SER A 250 -19.93 4.35 10.16
N THR A 251 -19.62 5.65 10.12
CA THR A 251 -20.04 6.55 9.03
C THR A 251 -18.91 7.34 8.39
N ASN A 252 -17.77 7.44 9.07
CA ASN A 252 -16.64 8.24 8.64
C ASN A 252 -15.32 7.73 9.25
N LEU A 253 -14.23 8.24 8.70
CA LEU A 253 -12.90 8.16 9.30
C LEU A 253 -12.15 9.46 9.02
N ASN A 254 -11.05 9.68 9.75
CA ASN A 254 -10.08 10.70 9.43
C ASN A 254 -8.80 10.02 8.93
N TRP A 255 -8.39 10.35 7.71
CA TRP A 255 -7.16 9.82 7.15
C TRP A 255 -6.00 10.76 7.39
N HIS A 256 -4.79 10.20 7.45
CA HIS A 256 -3.53 10.92 7.56
C HIS A 256 -2.51 10.40 6.54
N VAL A 257 -1.70 11.31 5.99
CA VAL A 257 -0.50 10.96 5.21
C VAL A 257 0.60 11.93 5.62
N ASP A 258 1.42 11.47 6.54
CA ASP A 258 2.34 12.33 7.27
C ASP A 258 3.80 12.01 6.96
N SER A 259 4.64 13.02 7.11
CA SER A 259 6.11 12.91 7.10
C SER A 259 6.67 13.51 8.38
N TRP A 260 7.95 13.34 8.66
CA TRP A 260 8.59 13.93 9.84
C TRP A 260 10.06 14.31 9.61
N ASP A 261 10.66 14.93 10.62
CA ASP A 261 12.02 15.48 10.62
C ASP A 261 12.28 16.45 9.45
N ASP A 262 13.39 16.27 8.75
CA ASP A 262 13.84 17.09 7.62
C ASP A 262 13.25 16.64 6.27
N THR A 263 12.32 15.69 6.28
CA THR A 263 11.69 15.15 5.07
C THR A 263 10.91 16.23 4.32
N VAL A 264 11.13 16.31 3.01
CA VAL A 264 10.38 17.21 2.13
C VAL A 264 9.37 16.40 1.33
N LEU A 265 8.16 16.27 1.86
CA LEU A 265 7.00 15.65 1.20
C LEU A 265 6.28 16.68 0.31
N HIS A 266 6.38 16.54 -1.01
CA HIS A 266 5.65 17.39 -1.95
C HIS A 266 4.19 16.97 -2.06
N ALA A 267 3.95 15.66 -2.18
CA ALA A 267 2.65 15.02 -2.19
C ALA A 267 2.78 13.55 -1.78
N GLY A 268 1.68 12.95 -1.32
CA GLY A 268 1.62 11.58 -0.82
C GLY A 268 0.17 11.09 -0.90
N GLY A 269 -0.02 9.79 -0.96
CA GLY A 269 -1.34 9.19 -1.06
C GLY A 269 -1.35 7.72 -0.69
N ALA A 270 -2.53 7.24 -0.36
CA ALA A 270 -2.77 5.88 0.05
C ALA A 270 -4.11 5.39 -0.47
N SER A 271 -4.19 4.07 -0.61
CA SER A 271 -5.42 3.34 -0.82
C SER A 271 -5.99 2.92 0.53
N ILE A 272 -7.31 3.06 0.70
CA ILE A 272 -8.04 2.71 1.91
C ILE A 272 -9.09 1.65 1.56
N ILE A 273 -9.22 0.61 2.40
CA ILE A 273 -10.34 -0.34 2.37
C ILE A 273 -10.90 -0.46 3.79
N ALA A 274 -12.12 0.01 4.02
CA ALA A 274 -12.86 -0.16 5.26
C ALA A 274 -13.86 -1.31 5.11
N PHE A 275 -13.95 -2.22 6.09
CA PHE A 275 -14.78 -3.43 6.01
C PHE A 275 -15.29 -3.89 7.37
N ASN A 276 -16.45 -4.54 7.39
CA ASN A 276 -16.98 -5.17 8.61
C ASN A 276 -16.09 -6.36 9.03
N ARG A 277 -15.73 -6.37 10.32
CA ARG A 277 -15.11 -7.52 11.00
C ARG A 277 -16.14 -8.52 11.51
#